data_AF-A0A7Y1YMF3-F1
#
_entry.id   AF-A0A7Y1YMF3-F1
#
_cell.length_a   1.000
_cell.length_b   1.000
_cell.length_c   1.000
_cell.angle_alpha   90.00
_cell.angle_beta   90.00
_cell.angle_gamma   90.00
#
_symmetry.space_group_name_H-M   'P 1'
#
loop_
_entity.id
_entity.type
_entity.pdbx_description
1 polymer ?
#
loop_
_entity_poly.entity_id
_entity_poly.type
_entity_poly.pdbx_seq_one_letter_code
_entity_poly.pdbx_strand_id
1 'polypeptide(L)'
;LPTGKVVAVNLPGEIKMVPVDEQETYLRTNFSDSDNRSYRDGDPGSSRFFDRFSDEDDEDQRSMYNSPKHKVERDSTGKLIREYDTDNYRTSLINDEVRVFKGGSWRDRAYWLDPAQRRYLPQYMATDYVGFRCAMSRVGSKSKTKNKTVRGKKAR
;
A
#
# COMPACT_ATOMS: atom_id res chain seq x y z
N LEU A 1 -38.83 -15.72 -33.91
CA LEU A 1 -39.26 -15.23 -32.58
C LEU A 1 -38.74 -16.21 -31.54
N PRO A 2 -38.12 -15.75 -30.44
CA PRO A 2 -37.65 -16.67 -29.41
C PRO A 2 -38.89 -17.31 -28.76
N THR A 3 -39.02 -18.62 -28.91
CA THR A 3 -40.12 -19.40 -28.34
C THR A 3 -40.03 -19.32 -26.82
N GLY A 4 -41.09 -18.87 -26.14
CA GLY A 4 -41.18 -18.63 -24.70
C GLY A 4 -41.07 -19.86 -23.78
N LYS A 5 -40.29 -20.86 -24.16
CA LYS A 5 -39.90 -21.97 -23.30
C LYS A 5 -38.74 -21.51 -22.41
N VAL A 6 -39.01 -21.37 -21.12
CA VAL A 6 -37.99 -21.14 -20.10
C VAL A 6 -37.26 -22.47 -19.87
N VAL A 7 -36.00 -22.54 -20.27
CA VAL A 7 -35.12 -23.69 -20.01
C VAL A 7 -34.34 -23.38 -18.73
N ALA A 8 -34.47 -24.23 -17.70
CA ALA A 8 -33.68 -24.11 -16.49
C ALA A 8 -32.21 -24.44 -16.83
N VAL A 9 -31.31 -23.48 -16.64
CA VAL A 9 -29.88 -23.63 -16.97
C VAL A 9 -29.11 -24.35 -15.85
N ASN A 10 -29.62 -24.31 -14.62
CA ASN A 10 -29.00 -24.93 -13.43
C ASN A 10 -30.01 -25.77 -12.64
N LEU A 11 -29.52 -26.79 -11.92
CA LEU A 11 -30.36 -27.59 -11.04
C LEU A 11 -30.77 -26.81 -9.78
N PRO A 12 -31.95 -27.09 -9.20
CA PRO A 12 -32.37 -26.47 -7.95
C PRO A 12 -31.38 -26.83 -6.82
N GLY A 13 -30.68 -25.82 -6.30
CA GLY A 13 -29.64 -25.96 -5.28
C GLY A 13 -28.23 -25.57 -5.75
N GLU A 14 -28.02 -25.38 -7.05
CA GLU A 14 -26.72 -24.92 -7.59
C GLU A 14 -26.64 -23.39 -7.67
N ILE A 15 -25.50 -22.85 -7.24
CA ILE A 15 -25.17 -21.43 -7.39
C ILE A 15 -24.66 -21.21 -8.82
N LYS A 16 -25.16 -20.17 -9.50
CA LYS A 16 -24.68 -19.80 -10.83
C LYS A 16 -23.23 -19.32 -10.73
N MET A 17 -22.31 -20.12 -11.28
CA MET A 17 -20.91 -19.73 -11.43
C MET A 17 -20.79 -18.75 -12.61
N VAL A 18 -20.15 -17.61 -12.37
CA VAL A 18 -19.82 -16.62 -13.40
C VAL A 18 -18.30 -16.58 -13.54
N PRO A 19 -17.74 -16.66 -14.75
CA PRO A 19 -16.30 -16.54 -14.94
C PRO A 19 -15.83 -15.15 -14.50
N VAL A 20 -14.62 -15.09 -13.94
CA VAL A 20 -14.02 -13.83 -13.53
C VAL A 20 -13.56 -13.08 -14.77
N ASP A 21 -14.02 -11.84 -14.93
CA ASP A 21 -13.63 -10.96 -16.04
C ASP A 21 -12.37 -10.16 -15.70
N GLU A 22 -11.65 -9.69 -16.72
CA GLU A 22 -10.43 -8.85 -16.57
C GLU A 22 -10.69 -7.59 -15.73
N GLN A 23 -11.92 -7.06 -15.79
CA GLN A 23 -12.36 -5.92 -15.01
C GLN A 23 -12.45 -6.21 -13.50
N GLU A 24 -12.74 -7.45 -13.12
CA GLU A 24 -12.79 -7.90 -11.72
C GLU A 24 -11.39 -8.20 -11.16
N THR A 25 -10.43 -8.58 -12.01
CA THR A 25 -9.07 -8.90 -11.57
C THR A 25 -8.14 -7.70 -11.47
N TYR A 26 -8.55 -6.53 -11.96
CA TYR A 26 -7.70 -5.34 -12.01
C TYR A 26 -7.15 -4.97 -10.62
N LEU A 27 -5.82 -5.04 -10.48
CA LEU A 27 -5.06 -4.77 -9.25
C LEU A 27 -5.52 -5.58 -8.01
N ARG A 28 -6.29 -6.66 -8.22
CA ARG A 28 -6.88 -7.42 -7.11
C ARG A 28 -5.83 -8.28 -6.43
N THR A 29 -5.69 -8.14 -5.12
CA THR A 29 -4.78 -8.93 -4.27
C THR A 29 -5.50 -9.77 -3.23
N ASN A 30 -6.84 -9.83 -3.32
CA ASN A 30 -7.83 -10.41 -2.40
C ASN A 30 -7.83 -9.67 -1.03
N PHE A 31 -8.99 -9.34 -0.45
CA PHE A 31 -9.53 -10.02 0.75
C PHE A 31 -10.99 -9.65 1.04
N SER A 32 -11.61 -10.50 1.87
CA SER A 32 -13.00 -10.58 2.31
C SER A 32 -13.36 -9.77 3.57
N ASP A 33 -12.72 -8.62 3.84
CA ASP A 33 -12.98 -7.87 5.09
C ASP A 33 -12.97 -6.34 4.93
N SER A 34 -13.65 -5.64 5.85
CA SER A 34 -13.95 -4.21 5.79
C SER A 34 -12.80 -3.28 6.22
N ASP A 35 -12.58 -2.21 5.44
CA ASP A 35 -11.58 -1.16 5.63
C ASP A 35 -11.88 -0.26 6.86
N ASN A 36 -10.91 -0.17 7.79
CA ASN A 36 -10.98 0.61 9.03
C ASN A 36 -9.92 1.73 9.09
N ARG A 37 -9.66 2.43 7.98
CA ARG A 37 -8.75 3.59 7.97
C ARG A 37 -9.30 4.80 8.75
N SER A 38 -8.41 5.48 9.49
CA SER A 38 -8.74 6.68 10.29
C SER A 38 -8.73 7.97 9.45
N TYR A 39 -9.43 9.01 9.93
CA TYR A 39 -9.53 10.32 9.27
C TYR A 39 -8.14 10.91 8.98
N ARG A 40 -7.85 11.18 7.70
CA ARG A 40 -6.61 11.76 7.13
C ARG A 40 -5.37 10.86 7.09
N ASP A 41 -5.51 9.54 7.25
CA ASP A 41 -4.39 8.64 7.01
C ASP A 41 -4.10 8.52 5.51
N GLY A 42 -2.90 8.93 5.09
CA GLY A 42 -2.48 8.98 3.68
C GLY A 42 -2.73 10.32 2.98
N ASP A 43 -2.95 11.41 3.71
CA ASP A 43 -3.16 12.71 3.08
C ASP A 43 -1.88 13.23 2.38
N PRO A 44 -2.01 13.92 1.22
CA PRO A 44 -0.89 14.56 0.53
C PRO A 44 -0.10 15.52 1.43
N GLY A 45 -0.78 16.09 2.45
CA GLY A 45 -0.23 16.93 3.51
C GLY A 45 0.95 16.31 4.28
N SER A 46 1.01 14.99 4.35
CA SER A 46 2.05 14.24 5.05
C SER A 46 3.28 13.93 4.19
N SER A 47 3.24 14.28 2.89
CA SER A 47 4.35 14.02 1.97
C SER A 47 5.50 15.02 2.13
N ARG A 48 6.73 14.57 1.86
CA ARG A 48 7.96 15.37 2.01
C ARG A 48 8.00 16.62 1.11
N PHE A 49 7.29 16.58 -0.01
CA PHE A 49 7.24 17.67 -0.99
C PHE A 49 5.88 18.35 -1.02
N PHE A 50 5.09 18.20 0.06
CA PHE A 50 3.81 18.88 0.19
C PHE A 50 4.03 20.39 0.17
N ASP A 51 3.45 21.03 -0.84
CA ASP A 51 3.43 22.48 -0.99
C ASP A 51 1.98 22.92 -1.10
N ARG A 52 1.54 23.81 -0.21
CA ARG A 52 0.15 24.30 -0.17
C ARG A 52 -0.21 25.22 -1.34
N PHE A 53 0.78 25.65 -2.12
CA PHE A 53 0.62 26.60 -3.22
C PHE A 53 1.01 26.01 -4.59
N SER A 54 1.37 24.73 -4.65
CA SER A 54 1.59 24.03 -5.91
C SER A 54 0.24 23.57 -6.45
N ASP A 55 0.02 23.75 -7.76
CA ASP A 55 -1.18 23.19 -8.41
C ASP A 55 -1.23 21.68 -8.17
N GLU A 56 -2.41 21.17 -7.79
CA GLU A 56 -2.67 19.75 -7.53
C GLU A 56 -2.46 18.87 -8.78
N ASP A 57 -2.37 19.47 -9.97
CA ASP A 57 -2.19 18.79 -11.25
C ASP A 57 -0.74 18.31 -11.54
N ASP A 58 0.23 18.61 -10.68
CA ASP A 58 1.63 18.16 -10.80
C ASP A 58 1.89 16.80 -10.10
N GLU A 59 0.92 15.88 -10.08
CA GLU A 59 1.08 14.52 -9.53
C GLU A 59 2.27 13.76 -10.16
N ASP A 60 2.60 14.06 -11.41
CA ASP A 60 3.63 13.35 -12.16
C ASP A 60 5.07 13.78 -11.84
N GLN A 61 5.29 14.96 -11.27
CA GLN A 61 6.64 15.55 -11.18
C GLN A 61 7.40 15.22 -9.89
N ARG A 62 6.76 14.63 -8.88
CA ARG A 62 7.39 14.41 -7.55
C ARG A 62 7.25 13.00 -7.00
N SER A 63 7.07 11.98 -7.85
CA SER A 63 7.13 10.59 -7.36
C SER A 63 8.57 10.20 -7.02
N MET A 64 8.77 9.62 -5.83
CA MET A 64 10.10 9.28 -5.31
C MET A 64 10.76 8.11 -6.04
N TYR A 65 9.99 7.32 -6.78
CA TYR A 65 10.44 6.10 -7.46
C TYR A 65 9.88 6.00 -8.87
N ASN A 66 10.63 5.39 -9.80
CA ASN A 66 10.17 5.08 -11.15
C ASN A 66 9.33 3.79 -11.13
N SER A 67 8.06 3.92 -10.72
CA SER A 67 7.12 2.81 -10.54
C SER A 67 6.02 2.78 -11.59
N PRO A 68 5.41 1.59 -11.87
CA PRO A 68 4.27 1.48 -12.78
C PRO A 68 3.14 2.42 -12.38
N LYS A 69 2.63 3.18 -13.36
CA LYS A 69 1.49 4.09 -13.19
C LYS A 69 0.22 3.44 -13.73
N HIS A 70 -0.86 3.49 -12.97
CA HIS A 70 -2.12 2.85 -13.32
C HIS A 70 -3.20 3.93 -13.41
N LYS A 71 -3.92 3.98 -14.53
CA LYS A 71 -4.97 4.99 -14.75
C LYS A 71 -6.34 4.32 -14.71
N VAL A 72 -7.26 4.96 -13.99
CA VAL A 72 -8.67 4.55 -13.93
C VAL A 72 -9.53 5.73 -14.36
N GLU A 73 -10.02 5.67 -15.58
CA GLU A 73 -10.87 6.71 -16.16
C GLU A 73 -12.32 6.21 -16.25
N ARG A 74 -13.27 7.15 -16.31
CA ARG A 74 -14.70 6.83 -16.44
C ARG A 74 -15.24 7.43 -17.72
N ASP A 75 -15.74 6.58 -18.60
CA ASP A 75 -16.40 7.01 -19.84
C ASP A 75 -17.70 7.77 -19.56
N SER A 76 -18.13 8.57 -20.53
CA SER A 76 -19.42 9.29 -20.53
C SER A 76 -20.64 8.36 -20.43
N THR A 77 -20.48 7.07 -20.78
CA THR A 77 -21.49 5.99 -20.61
C THR A 77 -21.40 5.29 -19.26
N GLY A 78 -20.52 5.74 -18.36
CA GLY A 78 -20.37 5.24 -17.00
C GLY A 78 -19.51 3.99 -16.84
N LYS A 79 -18.92 3.47 -17.93
CA LYS A 79 -17.98 2.33 -17.92
C LYS A 79 -16.61 2.79 -17.40
N LEU A 80 -16.00 2.00 -16.51
CA LEU A 80 -14.65 2.25 -16.02
C LEU A 80 -13.63 1.70 -17.03
N ILE A 81 -12.76 2.56 -17.56
CA ILE A 81 -11.58 2.17 -18.34
C ILE A 81 -10.42 2.07 -17.36
N ARG A 82 -9.76 0.91 -17.35
CA ARG A 82 -8.65 0.59 -16.46
C ARG A 82 -7.47 0.19 -17.32
N GLU A 83 -6.36 0.90 -17.22
CA GLU A 83 -5.18 0.69 -18.06
C GLU A 83 -3.96 0.34 -17.21
N TYR A 84 -3.25 -0.72 -17.62
CA TYR A 84 -1.97 -1.10 -17.04
C TYR A 84 -0.85 -0.25 -17.62
N ASP A 85 0.20 -0.03 -16.83
CA ASP A 85 1.42 0.59 -17.36
C ASP A 85 2.08 -0.34 -18.38
N THR A 86 2.29 0.14 -19.61
CA THR A 86 2.95 -0.61 -20.69
C THR A 86 4.44 -0.29 -20.82
N ASP A 87 4.95 0.67 -20.03
CA ASP A 87 6.35 1.09 -20.09
C ASP A 87 7.31 -0.01 -19.58
N ASN A 88 8.18 -0.50 -20.46
CA ASN A 88 9.25 -1.43 -20.09
C ASN A 88 10.42 -0.77 -19.34
N TYR A 89 10.40 0.56 -19.18
CA TYR A 89 11.48 1.33 -18.55
C TYR A 89 11.29 1.52 -17.04
N ARG A 90 10.27 0.92 -16.43
CA ARG A 90 10.06 0.96 -14.98
C ARG A 90 11.14 0.14 -14.27
N THR A 91 11.85 0.78 -13.35
CA THR A 91 12.98 0.15 -12.64
C THR A 91 12.62 -0.35 -11.25
N SER A 92 11.45 0.04 -10.73
CA SER A 92 10.98 -0.39 -9.41
C SER A 92 9.50 -0.71 -9.46
N LEU A 93 9.05 -1.75 -8.74
CA LEU A 93 7.62 -1.98 -8.48
C LEU A 93 7.16 -1.26 -7.20
N ILE A 94 7.94 -0.28 -6.72
CA ILE A 94 7.73 0.41 -5.45
C ILE A 94 7.05 1.73 -5.76
N ASN A 95 5.74 1.81 -5.56
CA ASN A 95 4.99 3.06 -5.67
C ASN A 95 4.90 3.78 -4.31
N ASP A 96 4.27 4.96 -4.28
CA ASP A 96 4.09 5.74 -3.04
C ASP A 96 3.12 5.07 -2.03
N GLU A 97 2.40 4.03 -2.47
CA GLU A 97 1.56 3.20 -1.63
C GLU A 97 2.35 2.06 -0.95
N VAL A 98 3.59 1.80 -1.35
CA VAL A 98 4.44 0.75 -0.74
C VAL A 98 5.22 1.30 0.44
N ARG A 99 5.14 0.62 1.59
CA ARG A 99 5.82 1.02 2.82
C ARG A 99 6.97 0.08 3.14
N VAL A 100 8.02 0.64 3.74
CA VAL A 100 9.16 -0.13 4.26
C VAL A 100 8.79 -0.70 5.61
N PHE A 101 9.00 -2.01 5.77
CA PHE A 101 8.97 -2.66 7.08
C PHE A 101 10.35 -3.27 7.38
N LYS A 102 10.71 -3.28 8.67
CA LYS A 102 12.04 -3.62 9.17
C LYS A 102 11.96 -4.57 10.35
N GLY A 103 13.06 -5.26 10.60
CA GLY A 103 13.14 -6.36 11.56
C GLY A 103 12.83 -7.69 10.89
N GLY A 104 12.86 -8.76 11.68
CA GLY A 104 12.38 -10.08 11.29
C GLY A 104 11.11 -10.44 12.03
N SER A 105 10.35 -11.34 11.40
CA SER A 105 9.20 -12.00 12.00
C SER A 105 9.59 -13.39 12.51
N TRP A 106 8.67 -14.03 13.24
CA TRP A 106 8.84 -15.41 13.70
C TRP A 106 8.99 -16.44 12.57
N ARG A 107 8.54 -16.10 11.36
CA ARG A 107 8.61 -16.94 10.17
C ARG A 107 9.90 -16.73 9.37
N ASP A 108 10.67 -15.69 9.68
CA ASP A 108 11.86 -15.31 8.92
C ASP A 108 13.11 -16.11 9.34
N ARG A 109 13.87 -16.58 8.35
CA ARG A 109 15.20 -17.18 8.58
C ARG A 109 16.23 -16.11 8.95
N ALA A 110 17.31 -16.52 9.63
CA ALA A 110 18.35 -15.62 10.11
C ALA A 110 18.94 -14.67 9.05
N TYR A 111 18.98 -15.10 7.79
CA TYR A 111 19.41 -14.26 6.66
C TYR A 111 18.63 -12.94 6.55
N TRP A 112 17.36 -12.92 6.97
CA TRP A 112 16.47 -11.75 6.89
C TRP A 112 16.52 -10.84 8.13
N LEU A 113 17.36 -11.17 9.13
CA LEU A 113 17.49 -10.40 10.38
C LEU A 113 18.56 -9.29 10.31
N ASP A 114 19.16 -9.04 9.14
CA ASP A 114 20.12 -7.95 8.97
C ASP A 114 19.43 -6.57 9.10
N PRO A 115 19.88 -5.68 10.00
CA PRO A 115 19.35 -4.33 10.13
C PRO A 115 19.46 -3.49 8.86
N ALA A 116 20.38 -3.79 7.93
CA ALA A 116 20.48 -3.08 6.65
C ALA A 116 19.38 -3.50 5.66
N GLN A 117 18.97 -4.77 5.67
CA GLN A 117 18.01 -5.36 4.75
C GLN A 117 16.64 -4.65 4.78
N ARG A 118 16.24 -3.98 3.69
CA ARG A 118 14.93 -3.32 3.59
C ARG A 118 13.95 -4.22 2.85
N ARG A 119 12.76 -4.43 3.43
CA ARG A 119 11.65 -5.13 2.81
C ARG A 119 10.50 -4.16 2.61
N TYR A 120 9.70 -4.45 1.61
CA TYR A 120 8.65 -3.56 1.12
C TYR A 120 7.36 -4.34 1.04
N LEU A 121 6.26 -3.75 1.52
CA LEU A 121 4.93 -4.30 1.40
C LEU A 121 3.98 -3.16 1.02
N PRO A 122 3.08 -3.35 0.04
CA PRO A 122 2.02 -2.39 -0.24
C PRO A 122 1.20 -2.08 1.02
N GLN A 123 0.84 -0.83 1.24
CA GLN A 123 0.15 -0.38 2.46
C GLN A 123 -1.24 -1.03 2.64
N TYR A 124 -1.86 -1.48 1.55
CA TYR A 124 -3.13 -2.19 1.56
C TYR A 124 -3.01 -3.68 1.91
N MET A 125 -1.79 -4.23 1.91
CA MET A 125 -1.56 -5.63 2.27
C MET A 125 -1.23 -5.76 3.75
N ALA A 126 -1.90 -6.69 4.42
CA ALA A 126 -1.56 -7.12 5.76
C ALA A 126 -1.06 -8.57 5.73
N THR A 127 -0.15 -8.90 6.65
CA THR A 127 0.33 -10.27 6.86
C THR A 127 0.32 -10.58 8.35
N ASP A 128 0.14 -11.85 8.70
CA ASP A 128 0.11 -12.35 10.08
C ASP A 128 1.43 -12.15 10.85
N TYR A 129 2.53 -11.96 10.12
CA TYR A 129 3.88 -11.87 10.67
C TYR A 129 4.47 -10.46 10.67
N VAL A 130 3.73 -9.44 10.20
CA VAL A 130 4.13 -8.02 10.20
C VAL A 130 3.25 -7.22 11.15
N GLY A 131 3.87 -6.47 12.06
CA GLY A 131 3.21 -5.54 12.97
C GLY A 131 3.91 -4.19 13.03
N PHE A 132 3.50 -3.33 13.96
CA PHE A 132 4.04 -1.97 14.11
C PHE A 132 4.61 -1.70 15.50
N ARG A 133 5.44 -0.66 15.60
CA ARG A 133 5.88 -0.08 16.87
C ARG A 133 5.65 1.42 16.83
N CYS A 134 5.09 1.96 17.91
CA CYS A 134 4.83 3.39 18.00
C CYS A 134 6.15 4.16 18.16
N ALA A 135 6.29 5.25 17.42
CA ALA A 135 7.35 6.24 17.60
C ALA A 135 6.73 7.55 18.05
N MET A 136 7.39 8.26 18.98
CA MET A 136 6.92 9.54 19.50
C MET A 136 8.04 10.57 19.40
N SER A 137 7.66 11.82 19.15
CA SER A 137 8.59 12.94 19.29
C SER A 137 8.91 13.15 20.77
N ARG A 138 10.17 13.44 21.08
CA ARG A 138 10.53 13.86 22.43
C ARG A 138 10.06 15.30 22.64
N VAL A 139 9.12 15.48 23.56
CA VAL A 139 8.70 16.81 24.02
C VAL A 139 9.69 17.33 25.07
N GLY A 140 10.09 18.60 24.97
CA GLY A 140 11.03 19.27 25.88
C GLY A 140 12.43 19.51 25.30
N SER A 141 13.26 20.28 26.01
CA SER A 141 14.61 20.60 25.55
C SER A 141 15.50 19.33 25.51
N LYS A 142 16.27 19.17 24.43
CA LYS A 142 17.33 18.14 24.38
C LYS A 142 18.30 18.44 25.51
N SER A 143 18.75 17.42 26.27
CA SER A 143 19.76 17.66 27.31
C SER A 143 21.00 18.26 26.63
N LYS A 144 21.31 19.52 26.93
CA LYS A 144 22.47 20.25 26.37
C LYS A 144 23.82 19.67 26.83
N THR A 145 23.81 18.69 27.72
CA THR A 145 25.02 18.01 28.19
C THR A 145 25.65 17.28 27.01
N LYS A 146 26.72 17.87 26.45
CA LYS A 146 27.50 17.34 25.32
C LYS A 146 28.04 15.92 25.57
N ASN A 147 28.09 15.49 26.83
CA ASN A 147 28.62 14.20 27.25
C ASN A 147 27.52 13.39 27.97
N LYS A 148 26.88 12.46 27.26
CA LYS A 148 26.15 11.37 27.91
C LYS A 148 27.18 10.45 28.57
N THR A 149 27.30 10.50 29.89
CA THR A 149 28.05 9.49 30.63
C THR A 149 27.26 8.19 30.66
N VAL A 150 27.95 7.05 30.51
CA VAL A 150 27.34 5.72 30.64
C VAL A 150 26.71 5.62 32.03
N ARG A 151 25.44 5.23 32.10
CA ARG A 151 24.77 4.96 33.38
C ARG A 151 25.55 3.86 34.10
N GLY A 152 26.13 4.19 35.26
CA GLY A 152 26.89 3.24 36.09
C GLY A 152 28.32 3.62 36.43
N LYS A 153 28.83 4.79 36.01
CA LYS A 153 30.15 5.25 36.46
C LYS A 153 30.08 5.58 37.96
N LYS A 154 30.45 4.62 38.83
CA LYS A 154 30.66 4.89 40.25
C LYS A 154 31.71 5.99 40.36
N ALA A 155 31.35 7.08 41.04
CA ALA A 155 32.32 8.08 41.45
C ALA A 155 33.40 7.35 42.26
N ARG A 156 34.65 7.59 41.89
CA ARG A 156 35.82 7.04 42.56
C ARG A 156 36.20 7.94 43.72
#